data_AF-A0A9X1SP28-F1
#
_entry.id   AF-A0A9X1SP28-F1
#
_cell.length_a   1.000
_cell.length_b   1.000
_cell.length_c   1.000
_cell.angle_alpha   90.00
_cell.angle_beta   90.00
_cell.angle_gamma   90.00
#
_symmetry.space_group_name_H-M   'P 1'
#
loop_
_entity.id
_entity.type
_entity.pdbx_description
1 polymer ?
#
loop_
_entity_poly.entity_id
_entity_poly.type
_entity_poly.pdbx_seq_one_letter_code
_entity_poly.pdbx_strand_id
1 'polypeptide(L)'
;MDQFSYDENRRIFFEVLERLIKENHLKLHKKGELLNNSLDEQLTNFHREFPKTKDEMQEGLWFYFDECPAEPVWVLEDGSLEWA
;
A
#
# COMPACT_ATOMS: atom_id res chain seq x y z
N MET A 1 -19.40 -1.26 -14.94
CA MET A 1 -19.95 -0.73 -13.68
C MET A 1 -19.07 -1.31 -12.59
N ASP A 2 -18.52 -0.49 -11.71
CA ASP A 2 -17.60 -0.98 -10.67
C ASP A 2 -18.35 -1.95 -9.75
N GLN A 3 -17.72 -3.08 -9.43
CA GLN A 3 -18.34 -4.13 -8.60
C GLN A 3 -18.56 -3.68 -7.14
N PHE A 4 -17.74 -2.71 -6.68
CA PHE A 4 -17.74 -2.17 -5.32
C PHE A 4 -17.69 -0.64 -5.36
N SER A 5 -18.21 0.00 -4.31
CA SER A 5 -18.01 1.42 -4.07
C SER A 5 -16.54 1.76 -3.79
N TYR A 6 -16.19 3.04 -3.88
CA TYR A 6 -14.84 3.51 -3.56
C TYR A 6 -14.43 3.15 -2.13
N ASP A 7 -15.32 3.36 -1.16
CA ASP A 7 -15.05 3.06 0.24
C ASP A 7 -14.89 1.55 0.50
N GLU A 8 -15.65 0.71 -0.19
CA GLU A 8 -15.49 -0.75 -0.11
C GLU A 8 -14.14 -1.19 -0.71
N ASN A 9 -13.76 -0.67 -1.89
CA ASN A 9 -12.46 -0.95 -2.49
C ASN A 9 -11.31 -0.49 -1.60
N ARG A 10 -11.44 0.70 -0.99
CA ARG A 10 -10.47 1.23 -0.03
C ARG A 10 -10.33 0.30 1.17
N ARG A 11 -11.44 -0.15 1.76
CA ARG A 11 -11.43 -1.12 2.87
C ARG A 11 -10.74 -2.43 2.47
N ILE A 12 -11.11 -3.01 1.32
CA ILE A 12 -10.54 -4.26 0.81
C ILE A 12 -9.03 -4.11 0.58
N PHE A 13 -8.59 -3.01 -0.01
CA PHE A 13 -7.18 -2.72 -0.22
C PHE A 13 -6.39 -2.77 1.09
N PHE A 14 -6.87 -2.09 2.14
CA PHE A 14 -6.18 -2.09 3.43
C PHE A 14 -6.18 -3.46 4.12
N GLU A 15 -7.27 -4.23 4.02
CA GLU A 15 -7.32 -5.60 4.54
C GLU A 15 -6.31 -6.52 3.85
N VAL A 16 -6.17 -6.40 2.53
CA VAL A 16 -5.18 -7.17 1.75
C VAL A 16 -3.76 -6.71 2.07
N LEU A 17 -3.51 -5.40 2.10
CA LEU A 17 -2.20 -4.83 2.41
C LEU A 17 -1.71 -5.26 3.79
N GLU A 18 -2.56 -5.13 4.82
CA GLU A 18 -2.26 -5.54 6.18
C GLU A 18 -1.89 -7.03 6.23
N ARG A 19 -2.66 -7.89 5.56
CA ARG A 19 -2.40 -9.33 5.52
C ARG A 19 -1.08 -9.66 4.84
N LEU A 20 -0.81 -9.05 3.68
CA LEU A 20 0.43 -9.26 2.93
C LEU A 20 1.68 -8.88 3.75
N ILE A 21 1.61 -7.79 4.52
CA ILE A 21 2.72 -7.38 5.38
C ILE A 21 2.84 -8.31 6.59
N LYS A 22 1.74 -8.66 7.26
CA LYS A 22 1.74 -9.58 8.41
C LYS A 22 2.29 -10.96 8.06
N GLU A 23 1.93 -11.48 6.89
CA GLU A 23 2.37 -12.79 6.40
C GLU A 23 3.76 -12.73 5.73
N ASN A 24 4.43 -11.56 5.74
CA ASN A 24 5.76 -11.32 5.18
C ASN A 24 5.84 -11.65 3.67
N HIS A 25 4.75 -11.46 2.93
CA HIS A 25 4.73 -11.50 1.46
C HIS A 25 5.11 -10.16 0.83
N LEU A 26 4.95 -9.08 1.59
CA LEU A 26 5.17 -7.71 1.16
C LEU A 26 5.89 -6.93 2.26
N LYS A 27 6.84 -6.08 1.87
CA LYS A 27 7.38 -5.01 2.70
C LYS A 27 7.10 -3.67 2.01
N LEU A 28 7.21 -2.59 2.76
CA LEU A 28 7.05 -1.24 2.24
C LEU A 28 8.41 -0.54 2.22
N HIS A 29 8.67 0.23 1.18
CA HIS A 29 9.83 1.12 1.09
C HIS A 29 9.41 2.52 0.65
N LYS A 30 10.27 3.51 0.90
CA LYS A 30 10.14 4.83 0.30
C LYS A 30 11.52 5.30 -0.13
N LYS A 31 11.66 5.80 -1.36
CA LYS A 31 12.93 6.30 -1.90
C LYS A 31 14.08 5.28 -1.79
N GLY A 32 13.77 4.01 -2.05
CA GLY A 32 14.73 2.90 -2.02
C GLY A 32 15.09 2.38 -0.62
N GLU A 33 14.49 2.89 0.45
CA GLU A 33 14.75 2.44 1.82
C GLU A 33 13.53 1.73 2.41
N LEU A 34 13.74 0.52 2.96
CA LEU A 34 12.69 -0.21 3.65
C LEU A 34 12.20 0.56 4.89
N LEU A 35 10.89 0.56 5.09
CA LEU A 35 10.27 1.10 6.29
C LEU A 35 10.58 0.21 7.50
N ASN A 36 11.09 0.83 8.57
CA ASN A 36 11.50 0.14 9.80
C ASN A 36 10.55 0.38 11.00
N ASN A 37 9.49 1.16 10.79
CA ASN A 37 8.45 1.41 11.79
C ASN A 37 7.44 0.24 11.86
N SER A 38 6.63 0.21 12.90
CA SER A 38 5.64 -0.86 13.12
C SER A 38 4.58 -0.90 12.02
N LEU A 39 3.95 -2.08 11.82
CA LEU A 39 2.84 -2.22 10.87
C LEU A 39 1.73 -1.20 11.12
N ASP A 40 1.35 -0.99 12.38
CA ASP A 40 0.29 -0.04 12.74
C ASP A 40 0.66 1.40 12.34
N GLU A 41 1.91 1.80 12.50
CA GLU A 41 2.40 3.11 12.06
C GLU A 41 2.44 3.21 10.52
N GLN A 42 2.84 2.14 9.83
CA GLN A 42 2.82 2.09 8.37
C GLN A 42 1.39 2.26 7.83
N LEU A 43 0.44 1.49 8.35
CA LEU A 43 -0.98 1.57 7.97
C LEU A 43 -1.59 2.92 8.36
N THR A 44 -1.25 3.48 9.52
CA THR A 44 -1.73 4.80 9.95
C THR A 44 -1.29 5.89 8.97
N ASN A 45 -0.02 5.88 8.55
CA ASN A 45 0.47 6.81 7.55
C ASN A 45 -0.22 6.61 6.20
N PHE A 46 -0.36 5.36 5.76
CA PHE A 46 -1.04 5.02 4.52
C PHE A 46 -2.50 5.50 4.53
N HIS A 47 -3.26 5.24 5.59
CA HIS A 47 -4.64 5.71 5.76
C HIS A 47 -4.78 7.23 5.75
N ARG A 48 -3.80 7.96 6.31
CA ARG A 48 -3.81 9.42 6.38
C ARG A 48 -3.65 10.05 5.00
N GLU A 49 -2.73 9.54 4.19
CA GLU A 49 -2.44 10.09 2.86
C GLU A 49 -3.35 9.50 1.77
N PHE A 50 -3.97 8.32 1.99
CA PHE A 50 -4.77 7.65 0.97
C PHE A 50 -5.91 8.53 0.45
N PRO A 51 -6.16 8.55 -0.87
CA PRO A 51 -7.22 9.36 -1.46
C PRO A 51 -8.60 9.07 -0.82
N LYS A 52 -9.39 10.11 -0.60
CA LYS A 52 -10.73 10.01 0.01
C LYS A 52 -11.82 9.84 -1.03
N THR A 53 -11.51 10.09 -2.31
CA THR A 53 -12.47 10.00 -3.41
C THR A 53 -11.85 9.31 -4.63
N LYS A 54 -12.72 8.86 -5.54
CA LYS A 54 -12.31 8.26 -6.83
C LYS A 54 -11.51 9.25 -7.69
N ASP A 55 -11.87 10.52 -7.66
CA ASP A 55 -11.20 11.57 -8.44
C ASP A 55 -9.78 11.83 -7.90
N GLU A 56 -9.60 11.86 -6.58
CA GLU A 56 -8.29 12.00 -5.95
C GLU A 56 -7.37 10.79 -6.22
N MET A 57 -7.95 9.59 -6.38
CA MET A 57 -7.20 8.37 -6.75
C MET A 57 -6.64 8.43 -8.19
N GLN A 58 -7.18 9.33 -9.03
CA GLN A 58 -6.73 9.57 -10.41
C GLN A 58 -6.55 8.26 -11.20
N GLU A 59 -7.58 7.41 -11.20
CA GLU A 59 -7.56 6.10 -11.89
C GLU A 59 -6.37 5.20 -11.50
N GLY A 60 -5.85 5.36 -10.28
CA GLY A 60 -4.71 4.61 -9.75
C GLY A 60 -3.35 5.29 -9.93
N LEU A 61 -3.29 6.44 -10.62
CA LEU A 61 -2.03 7.19 -10.79
C LEU A 61 -1.47 7.71 -9.47
N TRP A 62 -2.32 7.90 -8.45
CA TRP A 62 -1.91 8.38 -7.14
C TRP A 62 -0.77 7.55 -6.51
N PHE A 63 -0.71 6.25 -6.76
CA PHE A 63 0.36 5.38 -6.24
C PHE A 63 1.77 5.77 -6.74
N TYR A 64 1.87 6.52 -7.83
CA TYR A 64 3.14 6.98 -8.41
C TYR A 64 3.53 8.40 -7.97
N PHE A 65 2.67 9.09 -7.21
CA PHE A 65 2.97 10.43 -6.74
C PHE A 65 3.73 10.42 -5.41
N ASP A 66 4.44 11.52 -5.12
CA ASP A 66 5.28 11.61 -3.93
C ASP A 66 4.49 11.51 -2.63
N GLU A 67 3.21 11.89 -2.66
CA GLU A 67 2.23 11.79 -1.58
C GLU A 67 1.94 10.34 -1.16
N CYS A 68 2.14 9.37 -2.07
CA CYS A 68 2.04 7.95 -1.71
C CYS A 68 3.14 7.62 -0.69
N PRO A 69 2.81 7.19 0.54
CA PRO A 69 3.81 7.15 1.62
C PRO A 69 4.81 6.01 1.47
N ALA A 70 4.48 5.00 0.66
CA ALA A 70 5.37 3.88 0.38
C ALA A 70 5.00 3.14 -0.90
N GLU A 71 6.01 2.46 -1.44
CA GLU A 71 5.94 1.53 -2.56
C GLU A 71 6.15 0.09 -2.06
N PRO A 72 5.67 -0.93 -2.79
CA PRO A 72 5.81 -2.32 -2.39
C PRO A 72 7.19 -2.91 -2.74
N VAL A 73 7.74 -3.70 -1.82
CA VAL A 73 8.79 -4.69 -2.11
C VAL A 73 8.20 -6.07 -1.89
N TRP A 74 8.18 -6.92 -2.91
CA TRP A 74 7.71 -8.29 -2.80
C TRP A 74 8.78 -9.18 -2.18
N VAL A 75 8.36 -10.06 -1.28
CA VAL A 75 9.21 -11.09 -0.68
C VAL A 75 8.97 -12.39 -1.42
N LEU A 76 9.98 -12.88 -2.13
CA LEU A 76 9.90 -14.13 -2.89
C LEU A 76 10.06 -15.35 -1.98
N GLU A 77 9.76 -16.55 -2.50
CA GLU A 77 9.80 -17.81 -1.74
C GLU A 77 11.18 -18.12 -1.15
N ASP A 78 12.26 -17.70 -1.80
CA ASP A 78 13.63 -17.85 -1.32
C ASP A 78 14.07 -16.75 -0.33
N GLY A 79 13.17 -15.83 0.00
CA GLY A 79 13.39 -14.69 0.87
C GLY A 79 14.05 -13.48 0.20
N SER A 80 14.34 -13.55 -1.10
CA SER A 80 14.84 -12.40 -1.86
C SER A 80 13.75 -11.34 -2.05
N LEU A 81 14.18 -10.13 -2.42
CA LEU A 81 13.34 -8.95 -2.53
C LEU A 81 13.24 -8.50 -3.99
N GLU A 82 12.00 -8.40 -4.49
CA GLU A 82 11.69 -7.78 -5.78
C GLU A 82 11.13 -6.37 -5.54
N TRP A 83 11.84 -5.37 -6.03
CA TRP A 83 11.50 -3.95 -5.84
C TRP A 83 10.65 -3.49 -7.02
N ALA A 84 9.46 -2.98 -6.73
CA ALA A 84 8.53 -2.45 -7.73
C ALA A 84 8.82 -0.98 -8.05
#